data_AF-A0A966B1C8-F1
#
_entry.id   AF-A0A966B1C8-F1
#
_cell.length_a   1.000
_cell.length_b   1.000
_cell.length_c   1.000
_cell.angle_alpha   90.00
_cell.angle_beta   90.00
_cell.angle_gamma   90.00
#
_symmetry.space_group_name_H-M   'P 1'
#
loop_
_entity.id
_entity.type
_entity.pdbx_description
1 polymer ?
#
loop_
_entity_poly.entity_id
_entity_poly.type
_entity_poly.pdbx_seq_one_letter_code
_entity_poly.pdbx_strand_id
1 'polypeptide(L)'
;MTFYQNPFSFDFQGNLLLGDRHHIPGFPVKRNAGRGDDLAMAWESGPFDLSGNDADANSRDTLVIWFARNTDEFTNWGQISIALPNGAAETNATISAALNADAQFSAWFSVSTSPGNDVGEQERLFIKQKKTVGEFRFYIQNGRAEEALQFNARSGVSEILTYFDRDRVFHFFTADERTRYNPAGDRPGSNALIKLDPAGSNVDAAVIDNAVNAAGKSLGYDSSVVQEDWEIMSGKSAIFQFTKYSAAVVATTNTSIIYPAGAEVGDFALKVVEQYDATPELVNKFELPYTLEAGDLITPP
;
A
#
# COMPACT_ATOMS: atom_id res chain seq x y z
N MET A 1 6.33 7.25 7.00
CA MET A 1 6.35 6.97 5.56
C MET A 1 5.95 5.52 5.36
N THR A 2 5.37 5.16 4.22
CA THR A 2 4.47 4.01 4.28
C THR A 2 4.30 3.24 2.98
N PHE A 3 4.41 1.92 3.10
CA PHE A 3 3.82 0.98 2.17
C PHE A 3 2.30 0.93 2.34
N TYR A 4 1.61 0.73 1.24
CA TYR A 4 0.17 0.51 1.23
C TYR A 4 -0.13 -0.84 0.63
N GLN A 5 -1.10 -1.52 1.23
CA GLN A 5 -1.66 -2.76 0.74
C GLN A 5 -3.06 -2.46 0.17
N ASN A 6 -3.35 -3.03 -0.99
CA ASN A 6 -4.70 -3.06 -1.54
C ASN A 6 -5.29 -4.46 -1.37
N PRO A 7 -6.16 -4.67 -0.37
CA PRO A 7 -6.75 -5.97 -0.10
C PRO A 7 -7.99 -6.26 -0.98
N PHE A 8 -8.38 -5.37 -1.89
CA PHE A 8 -9.65 -5.43 -2.65
C PHE A 8 -9.48 -6.02 -4.06
N SER A 9 -10.61 -6.26 -4.77
CA SER A 9 -10.64 -6.87 -6.10
C SER A 9 -10.33 -5.91 -7.27
N PHE A 10 -10.20 -4.62 -6.98
CA PHE A 10 -9.97 -3.57 -7.97
C PHE A 10 -8.60 -2.92 -7.79
N ASP A 11 -7.97 -2.50 -8.88
CA ASP A 11 -6.71 -1.75 -8.82
C ASP A 11 -6.99 -0.36 -8.25
N PHE A 12 -6.18 0.07 -7.29
CA PHE A 12 -6.12 1.47 -6.88
C PHE A 12 -5.22 2.22 -7.86
N GLN A 13 -5.69 3.37 -8.33
CA GLN A 13 -4.93 4.26 -9.21
C GLN A 13 -4.87 5.65 -8.57
N GLY A 14 -3.83 5.88 -7.76
CA GLY A 14 -3.58 7.18 -7.17
C GLY A 14 -3.01 8.12 -8.21
N ASN A 15 -3.71 9.21 -8.54
CA ASN A 15 -3.20 10.23 -9.44
C ASN A 15 -2.99 11.53 -8.67
N LEU A 16 -1.77 12.05 -8.71
CA LEU A 16 -1.48 13.36 -8.14
C LEU A 16 -1.94 14.43 -9.15
N LEU A 17 -3.12 14.97 -8.93
CA LEU A 17 -3.72 15.96 -9.82
C LEU A 17 -2.96 17.29 -9.71
N LEU A 18 -2.02 17.49 -10.62
CA LEU A 18 -1.32 18.75 -10.81
C LEU A 18 -2.07 19.61 -11.84
N GLY A 19 -1.78 20.91 -11.87
CA GLY A 19 -2.53 21.88 -12.69
C GLY A 19 -2.54 21.61 -14.20
N ASP A 20 -1.68 20.71 -14.70
CA ASP A 20 -1.65 20.25 -16.09
C ASP A 20 -1.83 18.72 -16.18
N ARG A 21 -2.72 18.29 -17.08
CA ARG A 21 -3.08 16.89 -17.31
C ARG A 21 -1.93 16.04 -17.88
N HIS A 22 -0.96 16.65 -18.57
CA HIS A 22 0.18 15.94 -19.14
C HIS A 22 1.25 15.56 -18.10
N HIS A 23 1.18 16.12 -16.89
CA HIS A 23 2.17 15.96 -15.84
C HIS A 23 1.59 15.31 -14.58
N ILE A 24 0.56 14.46 -14.72
CA ILE A 24 -0.08 13.78 -13.59
C ILE A 24 0.64 12.45 -13.34
N PRO A 25 1.52 12.33 -12.32
CA PRO A 25 2.12 11.06 -11.98
C PRO A 25 1.06 10.13 -11.35
N GLY A 26 1.12 8.87 -11.77
CA GLY A 26 0.26 7.79 -11.30
C GLY A 26 1.00 6.84 -10.36
N PHE A 27 0.32 6.42 -9.31
CA PHE A 27 0.78 5.55 -8.24
C PHE A 27 -0.20 4.38 -8.08
N PRO A 28 -0.06 3.33 -8.91
CA PRO A 28 -0.97 2.19 -8.87
C PRO A 28 -0.64 1.26 -7.71
N VAL A 29 -1.68 0.78 -7.00
CA VAL A 29 -1.56 -0.37 -6.09
C VAL A 29 -2.48 -1.46 -6.61
N LYS A 30 -1.88 -2.57 -7.05
CA LYS A 30 -2.62 -3.66 -7.70
C LYS A 30 -3.63 -4.30 -6.77
N ARG A 31 -4.72 -4.81 -7.34
CA ARG A 31 -5.71 -5.58 -6.60
C ARG A 31 -5.11 -6.82 -5.94
N ASN A 32 -5.80 -7.36 -4.94
CA ASN A 32 -5.53 -8.69 -4.43
C ASN A 32 -5.93 -9.75 -5.47
N ALA A 33 -4.94 -10.53 -5.92
CA ALA A 33 -5.15 -11.59 -6.91
C ALA A 33 -5.98 -12.77 -6.37
N GLY A 34 -6.02 -12.96 -5.04
CA GLY A 34 -6.85 -13.97 -4.36
C GLY A 34 -8.28 -13.51 -4.13
N ARG A 35 -8.70 -12.41 -4.76
CA ARG A 35 -9.97 -11.75 -4.47
C ARG A 35 -10.83 -11.57 -5.70
N GLY A 36 -12.07 -12.05 -5.60
CA GLY A 36 -13.17 -11.67 -6.48
C GLY A 36 -13.99 -10.53 -5.86
N ASP A 37 -15.01 -10.07 -6.58
CA ASP A 37 -15.82 -8.95 -6.13
C ASP A 37 -16.62 -9.25 -4.85
N ASP A 38 -17.00 -10.51 -4.64
CA ASP A 38 -17.77 -10.98 -3.49
C ASP A 38 -17.08 -12.10 -2.68
N LEU A 39 -15.86 -12.49 -3.04
CA LEU A 39 -15.16 -13.63 -2.44
C LEU A 39 -13.68 -13.34 -2.17
N ALA A 40 -13.15 -13.94 -1.11
CA ALA A 40 -11.72 -14.03 -0.81
C ALA A 40 -11.31 -15.51 -0.75
N MET A 41 -10.20 -15.85 -1.39
CA MET A 41 -9.63 -17.20 -1.44
C MET A 41 -8.35 -17.24 -0.63
N ALA A 42 -8.21 -18.25 0.23
CA ALA A 42 -6.96 -18.56 0.92
C ALA A 42 -5.93 -19.07 -0.10
N TRP A 43 -4.71 -18.54 -0.07
CA TRP A 43 -3.64 -19.02 -0.97
C TRP A 43 -3.00 -20.32 -0.49
N GLU A 44 -2.97 -20.54 0.82
CA GLU A 44 -2.47 -21.78 1.39
C GLU A 44 -3.53 -22.86 1.47
N SER A 45 -3.06 -24.09 1.34
CA SER A 45 -3.87 -25.29 1.55
C SER A 45 -3.46 -25.98 2.84
N GLY A 46 -4.44 -26.28 3.68
CA GLY A 46 -4.19 -26.89 4.98
C GLY A 46 -3.56 -28.31 4.89
N PRO A 47 -3.17 -28.88 6.03
CA PRO A 47 -3.50 -28.43 7.39
C PRO A 47 -2.71 -27.18 7.83
N PHE A 48 -3.34 -26.34 8.65
CA PHE A 48 -2.78 -25.09 9.15
C PHE A 48 -2.34 -25.23 10.61
N ASP A 49 -1.25 -24.57 10.97
CA ASP A 49 -0.88 -24.35 12.37
C ASP A 49 -1.52 -23.05 12.86
N LEU A 50 -2.63 -23.19 13.59
CA LEU A 50 -3.32 -22.07 14.25
C LEU A 50 -2.94 -21.98 15.74
N SER A 51 -1.92 -22.73 16.16
CA SER A 51 -1.44 -22.70 17.53
C SER A 51 -0.43 -21.56 17.75
N GLY A 52 -0.39 -21.08 19.00
CA GLY A 52 0.55 -20.02 19.40
C GLY A 52 0.16 -18.64 18.88
N ASN A 53 1.18 -17.83 18.60
CA ASN A 53 1.02 -16.41 18.32
C ASN A 53 1.63 -16.00 16.98
N ASP A 54 1.14 -14.89 16.44
CA ASP A 54 1.68 -14.22 15.26
C ASP A 54 2.98 -13.46 15.55
N ALA A 55 3.56 -12.83 14.53
CA ALA A 55 4.80 -12.07 14.66
C ALA A 55 4.70 -10.89 15.66
N ASP A 56 3.48 -10.45 16.00
CA ASP A 56 3.21 -9.38 16.97
C ASP A 56 2.69 -9.92 18.32
N ALA A 57 2.88 -11.23 18.57
CA ALA A 57 2.47 -11.92 19.80
C ALA A 57 0.95 -11.99 20.05
N ASN A 58 0.12 -11.76 19.04
CA ASN A 58 -1.32 -12.00 19.12
C ASN A 58 -1.66 -13.46 18.81
N SER A 59 -2.72 -14.00 19.42
CA SER A 59 -3.15 -15.38 19.17
C SER A 59 -3.48 -15.66 17.69
N ARG A 60 -2.91 -16.74 17.13
CA ARG A 60 -3.15 -17.20 15.75
C ARG A 60 -4.49 -17.88 15.54
N ASP A 61 -5.20 -18.23 16.60
CA ASP A 61 -6.52 -18.83 16.54
C ASP A 61 -7.67 -17.83 16.31
N THR A 62 -7.36 -16.59 15.90
CA THR A 62 -8.37 -15.54 15.70
C THR A 62 -8.32 -14.99 14.28
N LEU A 63 -9.40 -15.12 13.52
CA LEU A 63 -9.57 -14.44 12.23
C LEU A 63 -10.28 -13.10 12.43
N VAL A 64 -9.69 -12.02 11.94
CA VAL A 64 -10.28 -10.68 12.02
C VAL A 64 -10.68 -10.20 10.64
N ILE A 65 -11.95 -9.82 10.49
CA ILE A 65 -12.50 -9.28 9.24
C ILE A 65 -13.08 -7.91 9.51
N TRP A 66 -12.64 -6.94 8.70
CA TRP A 66 -13.21 -5.61 8.66
C TRP A 66 -14.21 -5.51 7.52
N PHE A 67 -15.33 -4.84 7.73
CA PHE A 67 -16.35 -4.67 6.71
C PHE A 67 -17.09 -3.35 6.84
N ALA A 68 -17.56 -2.83 5.71
CA ALA A 68 -18.34 -1.60 5.65
C ALA A 68 -19.51 -1.78 4.68
N ARG A 69 -20.57 -1.04 4.94
CA ARG A 69 -21.73 -0.95 4.05
C ARG A 69 -21.71 0.36 3.26
N ASN A 70 -22.26 0.32 2.06
CA ASN A 70 -22.40 1.51 1.21
C ASN A 70 -23.48 2.50 1.69
N THR A 71 -24.11 2.28 2.85
CA THR A 71 -25.08 3.24 3.40
C THR A 71 -24.43 4.59 3.71
N ASP A 72 -23.14 4.56 4.03
CA ASP A 72 -22.35 5.73 4.39
C ASP A 72 -21.11 5.83 3.50
N GLU A 73 -21.20 5.50 2.21
CA GLU A 73 -20.08 5.56 1.25
C GLU A 73 -18.84 4.75 1.70
N PHE A 74 -19.06 3.64 2.41
CA PHE A 74 -18.02 2.82 3.02
C PHE A 74 -17.13 3.56 4.02
N THR A 75 -17.66 4.58 4.70
CA THR A 75 -16.93 5.25 5.79
C THR A 75 -16.99 4.47 7.09
N ASN A 76 -18.13 3.88 7.43
CA ASN A 76 -18.28 3.15 8.70
C ASN A 76 -17.81 1.69 8.60
N TRP A 77 -16.56 1.42 9.01
CA TRP A 77 -15.98 0.08 9.07
C TRP A 77 -16.19 -0.57 10.44
N GLY A 78 -16.87 -1.71 10.46
CA GLY A 78 -16.99 -2.59 11.62
C GLY A 78 -16.00 -3.74 11.58
N GLN A 79 -15.71 -4.31 12.75
CA GLN A 79 -14.82 -5.46 12.91
C GLN A 79 -15.63 -6.67 13.42
N ILE A 80 -15.35 -7.84 12.87
CA ILE A 80 -15.66 -9.13 13.50
C ILE A 80 -14.36 -9.86 13.81
N SER A 81 -14.30 -10.50 14.98
CA SER A 81 -13.20 -11.35 15.40
C SER A 81 -13.77 -12.73 15.69
N ILE A 82 -13.33 -13.73 14.93
CA ILE A 82 -13.86 -15.09 15.00
C ILE A 82 -12.79 -15.99 15.60
N ALA A 83 -13.15 -16.72 16.66
CA ALA A 83 -12.30 -17.76 17.20
C ALA A 83 -12.33 -18.99 16.29
N LEU A 84 -11.15 -19.43 15.87
CA LEU A 84 -10.91 -20.65 15.13
C LEU A 84 -10.40 -21.76 16.07
N PRO A 85 -10.40 -23.02 15.63
CA PRO A 85 -9.72 -24.09 16.34
C PRO A 85 -8.23 -23.76 16.56
N ASN A 86 -7.73 -24.01 17.76
CA ASN A 86 -6.35 -23.70 18.18
C ASN A 86 -5.48 -24.98 18.15
N GLY A 87 -5.39 -25.60 16.97
CA GLY A 87 -4.61 -26.81 16.73
C GLY A 87 -3.42 -26.55 15.80
N ALA A 88 -2.40 -27.40 15.89
CA ALA A 88 -1.22 -27.33 15.04
C ALA A 88 -1.40 -27.98 13.64
N ALA A 89 -2.60 -28.51 13.35
CA ALA A 89 -2.90 -29.20 12.10
C ALA A 89 -4.40 -29.11 11.75
N GLU A 90 -4.92 -27.90 11.69
CA GLU A 90 -6.34 -27.64 11.41
C GLU A 90 -6.67 -27.77 9.93
N THR A 91 -7.72 -28.50 9.60
CA THR A 91 -8.12 -28.72 8.22
C THR A 91 -9.03 -27.60 7.71
N ASN A 92 -9.08 -27.41 6.38
CA ASN A 92 -10.06 -26.51 5.78
C ASN A 92 -11.50 -26.82 6.22
N ALA A 93 -11.85 -28.10 6.37
CA ALA A 93 -13.18 -28.52 6.82
C ALA A 93 -13.47 -28.07 8.26
N THR A 94 -12.51 -28.23 9.18
CA THR A 94 -12.66 -27.79 10.57
C THR A 94 -12.82 -26.27 10.65
N ILE A 95 -12.00 -25.52 9.90
CA ILE A 95 -12.04 -24.06 9.87
C ILE A 95 -13.35 -23.56 9.25
N SER A 96 -13.78 -24.15 8.13
CA SER A 96 -15.05 -23.82 7.49
C SER A 96 -16.25 -24.08 8.42
N ALA A 97 -16.23 -25.19 9.16
CA ALA A 97 -17.27 -25.50 10.14
C ALA A 97 -17.29 -24.48 11.28
N ALA A 98 -16.13 -24.11 11.83
CA ALA A 98 -16.02 -23.11 12.88
C ALA A 98 -16.53 -21.73 12.43
N LEU A 99 -16.11 -21.26 11.24
CA LEU A 99 -16.55 -19.98 10.69
C LEU A 99 -18.06 -19.94 10.44
N ASN A 100 -18.64 -21.00 9.86
CA ASN A 100 -20.08 -21.06 9.61
C ASN A 100 -20.92 -21.25 10.89
N ALA A 101 -20.33 -21.79 11.97
CA ALA A 101 -20.98 -21.90 13.28
C ALA A 101 -21.01 -20.58 14.06
N ASP A 102 -20.06 -19.68 13.80
CA ASP A 102 -20.03 -18.36 14.42
C ASP A 102 -21.21 -17.50 13.93
N ALA A 103 -22.03 -17.02 14.88
CA ALA A 103 -23.26 -16.29 14.56
C ALA A 103 -22.98 -14.89 13.97
N GLN A 104 -21.88 -14.23 14.36
CA GLN A 104 -21.52 -12.92 13.84
C GLN A 104 -21.00 -13.04 12.41
N PHE A 105 -20.13 -14.01 12.16
CA PHE A 105 -19.63 -14.30 10.82
C PHE A 105 -20.75 -14.75 9.88
N SER A 106 -21.52 -15.77 10.27
CA SER A 106 -22.55 -16.36 9.42
C SER A 106 -23.71 -15.40 9.11
N ALA A 107 -23.87 -14.31 9.86
CA ALA A 107 -24.83 -13.25 9.51
C ALA A 107 -24.47 -12.52 8.19
N TRP A 108 -23.17 -12.37 7.90
CA TRP A 108 -22.66 -11.55 6.80
C TRP A 108 -21.95 -12.35 5.72
N PHE A 109 -21.39 -13.50 6.09
CA PHE A 109 -20.51 -14.29 5.24
C PHE A 109 -20.94 -15.77 5.23
N SER A 110 -20.39 -16.50 4.27
CA SER A 110 -20.45 -17.96 4.18
C SER A 110 -19.08 -18.48 3.81
N VAL A 111 -18.68 -19.61 4.38
CA VAL A 111 -17.45 -20.30 4.00
C VAL A 111 -17.77 -21.57 3.25
N SER A 112 -16.99 -21.83 2.20
CA SER A 112 -16.97 -23.09 1.49
C SER A 112 -15.53 -23.53 1.26
N THR A 113 -15.34 -24.83 1.07
CA THR A 113 -14.12 -25.38 0.48
C THR A 113 -14.38 -25.72 -0.98
N SER A 114 -13.41 -25.48 -1.85
CA SER A 114 -13.44 -25.97 -3.23
C SER A 114 -12.08 -26.58 -3.55
N PRO A 115 -12.02 -27.69 -4.31
CA PRO A 115 -10.78 -28.09 -4.95
C PRO A 115 -10.25 -26.92 -5.79
N GLY A 116 -8.93 -26.80 -5.86
CA GLY A 116 -8.29 -25.87 -6.78
C GLY A 116 -8.63 -26.18 -8.24
N ASN A 117 -8.23 -25.28 -9.14
CA ASN A 117 -8.52 -25.40 -10.57
C ASN A 117 -7.69 -26.50 -11.26
N ASP A 118 -6.62 -26.97 -10.62
CA ASP A 118 -5.73 -28.00 -11.18
C ASP A 118 -5.97 -29.40 -10.59
N VAL A 119 -5.73 -30.42 -11.42
CA VAL A 119 -5.90 -31.83 -11.02
C VAL A 119 -4.91 -32.18 -9.91
N GLY A 120 -5.43 -32.45 -8.70
CA GLY A 120 -4.62 -32.75 -7.52
C GLY A 120 -4.31 -31.53 -6.65
N GLU A 121 -4.83 -30.35 -6.98
CA GLU A 121 -4.80 -29.22 -6.04
C GLU A 121 -5.62 -29.54 -4.80
N GLN A 122 -5.00 -29.27 -3.65
CA GLN A 122 -5.66 -29.37 -2.36
C GLN A 122 -6.83 -28.38 -2.28
N GLU A 123 -7.83 -28.73 -1.47
CA GLU A 123 -8.96 -27.83 -1.21
C GLU A 123 -8.46 -26.49 -0.67
N ARG A 124 -9.12 -25.40 -1.08
CA ARG A 124 -8.88 -24.04 -0.55
C ARG A 124 -10.11 -23.52 0.14
N LEU A 125 -9.90 -22.63 1.11
CA LEU A 125 -10.96 -21.90 1.81
C LEU A 125 -11.41 -20.70 1.00
N PHE A 126 -12.73 -20.54 0.89
CA PHE A 126 -13.36 -19.40 0.26
C PHE A 126 -14.30 -18.72 1.25
N ILE A 127 -14.08 -17.43 1.51
CA ILE A 127 -14.99 -16.59 2.27
C ILE A 127 -15.79 -15.75 1.28
N LYS A 128 -17.11 -15.95 1.26
CA LYS A 128 -18.02 -15.23 0.38
C LYS A 128 -18.95 -14.33 1.19
N GLN A 129 -19.12 -13.08 0.77
CA GLN A 129 -20.12 -12.18 1.35
C GLN A 129 -21.53 -12.56 0.91
N LYS A 130 -22.51 -12.41 1.81
CA LYS A 130 -23.94 -12.64 1.51
C LYS A 130 -24.63 -11.44 0.86
N LYS A 131 -24.03 -10.26 0.95
CA LYS A 131 -24.54 -9.01 0.38
C LYS A 131 -23.99 -8.78 -1.02
N THR A 132 -24.69 -7.97 -1.82
CA THR A 132 -24.24 -7.62 -3.17
C THR A 132 -22.97 -6.77 -3.12
N VAL A 133 -22.14 -6.88 -4.15
CA VAL A 133 -20.84 -6.19 -4.28
C VAL A 133 -20.96 -4.68 -4.09
N GLY A 134 -22.03 -4.07 -4.61
CA GLY A 134 -22.25 -2.63 -4.50
C GLY A 134 -22.66 -2.14 -3.11
N GLU A 135 -23.11 -3.02 -2.23
CA GLU A 135 -23.60 -2.67 -0.89
C GLU A 135 -22.59 -2.93 0.22
N PHE A 136 -21.54 -3.68 -0.07
CA PHE A 136 -20.70 -4.29 0.95
C PHE A 136 -19.26 -4.42 0.50
N ARG A 137 -18.33 -3.98 1.36
CA ARG A 137 -16.89 -4.20 1.20
C ARG A 137 -16.37 -4.83 2.47
N PHE A 138 -15.36 -5.68 2.34
CA PHE A 138 -14.68 -6.24 3.48
C PHE A 138 -13.20 -6.44 3.17
N TYR A 139 -12.40 -6.71 4.20
CA TYR A 139 -11.08 -7.27 4.05
C TYR A 139 -10.67 -8.06 5.30
N ILE A 140 -9.69 -8.93 5.15
CA ILE A 140 -9.15 -9.75 6.24
C ILE A 140 -7.93 -9.02 6.77
N GLN A 141 -7.87 -8.78 8.08
CA GLN A 141 -6.74 -8.08 8.68
C GLN A 141 -5.48 -8.95 8.60
N ASN A 142 -4.31 -8.35 8.32
CA ASN A 142 -3.04 -9.05 8.43
C ASN A 142 -2.78 -9.48 9.89
N GLY A 143 -2.05 -10.58 10.06
CA GLY A 143 -1.70 -11.12 11.38
C GLY A 143 -2.66 -12.21 11.87
N ARG A 144 -2.41 -12.75 13.05
CA ARG A 144 -3.23 -13.82 13.67
C ARG A 144 -3.44 -14.99 12.71
N ALA A 145 -4.68 -15.47 12.53
CA ALA A 145 -5.00 -16.59 11.64
C ALA A 145 -4.64 -16.31 10.17
N GLU A 146 -4.60 -15.04 9.75
CA GLU A 146 -4.27 -14.67 8.38
C GLU A 146 -2.82 -15.02 8.00
N GLU A 147 -1.88 -15.05 8.96
CA GLU A 147 -0.49 -15.51 8.65
C GLU A 147 -0.43 -16.96 8.18
N ALA A 148 -1.35 -17.80 8.66
CA ALA A 148 -1.44 -19.21 8.27
C ALA A 148 -2.33 -19.42 7.04
N LEU A 149 -3.47 -18.70 6.98
CA LEU A 149 -4.47 -18.87 5.93
C LEU A 149 -4.12 -18.14 4.62
N GLN A 150 -3.41 -17.02 4.72
CA GLN A 150 -2.86 -16.29 3.59
C GLN A 150 -3.90 -15.84 2.54
N PHE A 151 -5.05 -15.28 2.95
CA PHE A 151 -5.97 -14.63 2.01
C PHE A 151 -5.38 -13.39 1.32
N ASN A 152 -4.42 -12.73 1.97
CA ASN A 152 -3.76 -11.50 1.53
C ASN A 152 -2.37 -11.75 0.92
N ALA A 153 -1.90 -13.00 0.81
CA ALA A 153 -0.56 -13.29 0.30
C ALA A 153 -0.26 -12.73 -1.10
N ARG A 154 -1.29 -12.50 -1.92
CA ARG A 154 -1.16 -11.81 -3.23
C ARG A 154 -1.96 -10.52 -3.32
N SER A 155 -2.13 -9.85 -2.19
CA SER A 155 -2.55 -8.45 -2.16
C SER A 155 -1.49 -7.57 -2.82
N GLY A 156 -1.90 -6.54 -3.57
CA GLY A 156 -0.92 -5.62 -4.11
C GLY A 156 -0.36 -4.77 -2.98
N VAL A 157 0.96 -4.75 -2.88
CA VAL A 157 1.70 -3.86 -2.00
C VAL A 157 2.47 -2.89 -2.86
N SER A 158 2.51 -1.62 -2.47
CA SER A 158 3.35 -0.63 -3.10
C SER A 158 3.69 0.47 -2.12
N GLU A 159 4.89 1.00 -2.26
CA GLU A 159 5.25 2.29 -1.72
C GLU A 159 4.65 3.38 -2.62
N ILE A 160 3.85 4.28 -2.04
CA ILE A 160 3.21 5.41 -2.74
C ILE A 160 3.20 6.63 -1.82
N LEU A 161 2.94 7.81 -2.39
CA LEU A 161 2.99 9.08 -1.65
C LEU A 161 2.04 9.09 -0.44
N THR A 162 2.49 9.71 0.66
CA THR A 162 1.66 9.93 1.85
C THR A 162 0.41 10.76 1.59
N TYR A 163 0.37 11.53 0.50
CA TYR A 163 -0.84 12.18 -0.01
C TYR A 163 -2.03 11.22 -0.14
N PHE A 164 -1.78 9.94 -0.43
CA PHE A 164 -2.81 8.90 -0.55
C PHE A 164 -3.24 8.30 0.79
N ASP A 165 -2.76 8.80 1.94
CA ASP A 165 -3.32 8.47 3.26
C ASP A 165 -4.82 8.79 3.35
N ARG A 166 -5.30 9.75 2.55
CA ARG A 166 -6.73 10.06 2.43
C ARG A 166 -7.55 8.92 1.83
N ASP A 167 -6.93 8.05 1.03
CA ASP A 167 -7.58 6.96 0.29
C ASP A 167 -7.57 5.63 1.08
N ARG A 168 -6.96 5.62 2.27
CA ARG A 168 -6.93 4.46 3.15
C ARG A 168 -8.28 4.23 3.84
N VAL A 169 -8.50 2.99 4.25
CA VAL A 169 -9.60 2.63 5.14
C VAL A 169 -9.35 3.24 6.52
N PHE A 170 -10.33 4.00 7.03
CA PHE A 170 -10.31 4.56 8.39
C PHE A 170 -11.18 3.72 9.33
N HIS A 171 -10.63 3.25 10.45
CA HIS A 171 -11.38 2.50 11.46
C HIS A 171 -11.83 3.43 12.58
N PHE A 172 -12.91 4.19 12.31
CA PHE A 172 -13.49 5.22 13.19
C PHE A 172 -13.80 4.81 14.65
N PHE A 173 -13.76 3.52 14.96
CA PHE A 173 -14.03 2.98 16.29
C PHE A 173 -12.78 2.78 17.15
N THR A 174 -11.57 3.02 16.62
CA THR A 174 -10.36 3.09 17.45
C THR A 174 -10.22 4.49 18.07
N ALA A 175 -9.76 4.57 19.33
CA ALA A 175 -9.71 5.83 20.08
C ALA A 175 -8.76 6.86 19.41
N ASP A 176 -7.70 6.39 18.77
CA ASP A 176 -6.68 7.22 18.12
C ASP A 176 -7.11 7.75 16.75
N GLU A 177 -7.98 7.06 16.02
CA GLU A 177 -8.38 7.50 14.68
C GLU A 177 -9.56 8.47 14.69
N ARG A 178 -10.41 8.41 15.72
CA ARG A 178 -11.53 9.35 15.88
C ARG A 178 -11.08 10.80 16.01
N THR A 179 -9.89 11.05 16.54
CA THR A 179 -9.34 12.40 16.73
C THR A 179 -8.58 12.92 15.51
N ARG A 180 -8.13 12.03 14.62
CA ARG A 180 -7.35 12.39 13.42
C ARG A 180 -8.21 12.69 12.20
N TYR A 181 -9.46 12.26 12.20
CA TYR A 181 -10.37 12.53 11.10
C TYR A 181 -11.12 13.85 11.28
N ASN A 182 -10.94 14.79 10.36
CA ASN A 182 -11.77 15.99 10.27
C ASN A 182 -12.87 15.79 9.22
N PRO A 183 -14.11 15.45 9.60
CA PRO A 183 -15.22 15.21 8.66
C PRO A 183 -15.54 16.42 7.76
N ALA A 184 -15.12 17.63 8.13
CA ALA A 184 -15.38 18.85 7.37
C ALA A 184 -14.33 19.16 6.29
N GLY A 185 -13.16 18.52 6.32
CA GLY A 185 -12.03 18.78 5.41
C GLY A 185 -11.47 17.53 4.74
N ASP A 186 -11.51 16.40 5.43
CA ASP A 186 -11.02 15.11 4.95
C ASP A 186 -12.21 14.28 4.52
N ARG A 187 -12.69 14.48 3.29
CA ARG A 187 -13.57 13.44 2.72
C ARG A 187 -12.72 12.18 2.57
N PRO A 188 -13.09 11.05 3.19
CA PRO A 188 -12.38 9.81 3.01
C PRO A 188 -12.44 9.51 1.52
N GLY A 189 -11.28 9.21 0.94
CA GLY A 189 -11.14 8.93 -0.47
C GLY A 189 -11.79 7.60 -0.83
N SER A 190 -11.15 6.87 -1.72
CA SER A 190 -11.69 5.61 -2.25
C SER A 190 -11.88 4.49 -1.21
N ASN A 191 -11.32 4.61 0.01
CA ASN A 191 -11.28 3.57 1.06
C ASN A 191 -10.77 2.24 0.48
N ALA A 192 -9.66 2.32 -0.25
CA ALA A 192 -9.12 1.24 -1.08
C ALA A 192 -7.78 0.71 -0.58
N LEU A 193 -7.19 1.33 0.43
CA LEU A 193 -5.85 1.02 0.89
C LEU A 193 -5.82 0.72 2.40
N ILE A 194 -4.90 -0.14 2.80
CA ILE A 194 -4.47 -0.30 4.19
C ILE A 194 -3.07 0.28 4.27
N LYS A 195 -2.84 1.10 5.29
CA LYS A 195 -1.54 1.68 5.61
C LYS A 195 -0.75 0.65 6.44
N LEU A 196 0.44 0.24 5.99
CA LEU A 196 1.28 -0.72 6.70
C LEU A 196 2.29 0.01 7.61
N ASP A 197 2.50 -0.45 8.84
CA ASP A 197 3.45 0.17 9.78
C ASP A 197 4.63 -0.75 10.10
N PRO A 198 5.66 -0.83 9.23
CA PRO A 198 6.79 -1.74 9.44
C PRO A 198 7.66 -1.40 10.66
N ALA A 199 7.55 -0.18 11.21
CA ALA A 199 8.27 0.20 12.42
C ALA A 199 7.54 -0.21 13.70
N GLY A 200 6.21 -0.33 13.65
CA GLY A 200 5.34 -0.67 14.78
C GLY A 200 4.82 -2.12 14.78
N SER A 201 4.87 -2.81 13.64
CA SER A 201 4.30 -4.16 13.47
C SER A 201 5.24 -5.06 12.65
N ASN A 202 5.65 -6.18 13.26
CA ASN A 202 6.42 -7.22 12.59
C ASN A 202 5.57 -7.95 11.54
N VAL A 203 4.25 -8.02 11.75
CA VAL A 203 3.31 -8.55 10.76
C VAL A 203 3.33 -7.69 9.49
N ASP A 204 3.24 -6.37 9.63
CA ASP A 204 3.26 -5.45 8.48
C ASP A 204 4.62 -5.45 7.77
N ALA A 205 5.72 -5.52 8.53
CA ALA A 205 7.06 -5.73 7.97
C ALA A 205 7.13 -7.01 7.12
N ALA A 206 6.61 -8.14 7.65
CA ALA A 206 6.57 -9.39 6.91
C ALA A 206 5.67 -9.32 5.66
N VAL A 207 4.57 -8.55 5.67
CA VAL A 207 3.73 -8.33 4.49
C VAL A 207 4.49 -7.58 3.39
N ILE A 208 5.35 -6.62 3.76
CA ILE A 208 6.18 -5.85 2.82
C ILE A 208 7.28 -6.73 2.23
N ASP A 209 8.07 -7.39 3.08
CA ASP A 209 9.24 -8.17 2.67
C ASP A 209 8.84 -9.37 1.79
N ASN A 210 7.69 -9.97 2.08
CA ASN A 210 7.16 -11.11 1.32
C ASN A 210 6.22 -10.71 0.19
N ALA A 211 6.12 -9.42 -0.14
CA ALA A 211 5.21 -8.95 -1.17
C ALA A 211 5.55 -9.55 -2.54
N VAL A 212 4.54 -10.16 -3.18
CA VAL A 212 4.64 -10.75 -4.51
C VAL A 212 3.60 -10.16 -5.45
N ASN A 213 3.88 -10.19 -6.75
CA ASN A 213 2.88 -9.89 -7.76
C ASN A 213 1.86 -11.02 -7.93
N ALA A 214 0.86 -10.82 -8.79
CA ALA A 214 -0.17 -11.83 -9.07
C ALA A 214 0.37 -13.19 -9.55
N ALA A 215 1.56 -13.22 -10.16
CA ALA A 215 2.25 -14.43 -10.62
C ALA A 215 3.13 -15.08 -9.52
N GLY A 216 3.16 -14.55 -8.30
CA GLY A 216 3.99 -15.04 -7.21
C GLY A 216 5.46 -14.63 -7.29
N LYS A 217 5.82 -13.67 -8.15
CA LYS A 217 7.18 -13.13 -8.21
C LYS A 217 7.34 -12.02 -7.18
N SER A 218 8.38 -12.10 -6.35
CA SER A 218 8.73 -11.06 -5.37
C SER A 218 8.83 -9.68 -6.02
N LEU A 219 8.32 -8.68 -5.31
CA LEU A 219 8.43 -7.26 -5.66
C LEU A 219 9.77 -6.65 -5.20
N GLY A 220 10.51 -7.33 -4.33
CA GLY A 220 11.83 -6.89 -3.87
C GLY A 220 11.81 -5.69 -2.92
N TYR A 221 10.69 -5.48 -2.21
CA TYR A 221 10.62 -4.46 -1.17
C TYR A 221 11.36 -4.89 0.09
N ASP A 222 11.78 -3.89 0.88
CA ASP A 222 12.48 -4.05 2.14
C ASP A 222 11.81 -3.14 3.17
N SER A 223 11.21 -3.74 4.20
CA SER A 223 10.49 -3.02 5.24
C SER A 223 11.38 -2.12 6.10
N SER A 224 12.70 -2.32 6.07
CA SER A 224 13.68 -1.50 6.77
C SER A 224 14.09 -0.24 5.99
N VAL A 225 13.79 -0.17 4.70
CA VAL A 225 14.10 0.95 3.82
C VAL A 225 12.79 1.54 3.32
N VAL A 226 12.34 2.60 3.99
CA VAL A 226 11.15 3.37 3.58
C VAL A 226 11.61 4.68 2.96
N GLN A 227 11.17 4.91 1.73
CA GLN A 227 11.46 6.10 0.94
C GLN A 227 10.60 7.29 1.38
N GLU A 228 11.19 8.47 1.28
CA GLU A 228 10.49 9.74 1.41
C GLU A 228 9.62 10.01 0.18
N ASP A 229 8.56 10.82 0.32
CA ASP A 229 7.62 11.10 -0.78
C ASP A 229 8.32 11.63 -2.05
N TRP A 230 9.39 12.41 -1.88
CA TRP A 230 10.13 12.95 -3.02
C TRP A 230 10.95 11.89 -3.75
N GLU A 231 11.40 10.82 -3.10
CA GLU A 231 12.12 9.70 -3.71
C GLU A 231 11.17 8.88 -4.58
N ILE A 232 9.96 8.60 -4.05
CA ILE A 232 8.90 7.83 -4.72
C ILE A 232 8.47 8.48 -6.05
N MET A 233 8.61 9.79 -6.17
CA MET A 233 8.30 10.51 -7.41
C MET A 233 9.11 10.01 -8.61
N SER A 234 10.33 9.49 -8.40
CA SER A 234 11.14 8.81 -9.44
C SER A 234 11.18 9.58 -10.76
N GLY A 235 11.37 10.90 -10.69
CA GLY A 235 11.43 11.77 -11.87
C GLY A 235 10.11 11.94 -12.66
N LYS A 236 8.99 11.38 -12.19
CA LYS A 236 7.70 11.33 -12.91
C LYS A 236 7.01 12.69 -13.07
N SER A 237 7.49 13.74 -12.39
CA SER A 237 6.92 15.08 -12.47
C SER A 237 7.99 16.14 -12.68
N ALA A 238 7.80 16.95 -13.73
CA ALA A 238 8.62 18.13 -13.99
C ALA A 238 8.20 19.34 -13.14
N ILE A 239 7.15 19.24 -12.33
CA ILE A 239 6.67 20.35 -11.47
C ILE A 239 7.44 20.38 -10.15
N PHE A 240 7.73 19.21 -9.58
CA PHE A 240 8.55 19.11 -8.38
C PHE A 240 10.00 18.95 -8.80
N GLN A 241 10.77 20.03 -8.72
CA GLN A 241 12.16 20.07 -9.12
C GLN A 241 13.05 20.52 -7.97
N PHE A 242 14.24 19.96 -7.92
CA PHE A 242 15.33 20.42 -7.07
C PHE A 242 16.31 21.24 -7.89
N THR A 243 16.87 22.26 -7.24
CA THR A 243 17.89 23.12 -7.84
C THR A 243 19.10 23.13 -6.93
N LYS A 244 20.21 22.58 -7.43
CA LYS A 244 21.51 22.69 -6.78
C LYS A 244 22.26 23.88 -7.36
N TYR A 245 22.72 24.78 -6.50
CA TYR A 245 23.62 25.87 -6.87
C TYR A 245 25.08 25.46 -6.64
N SER A 246 25.97 25.84 -7.55
CA SER A 246 27.40 25.61 -7.37
C SER A 246 27.94 26.40 -6.17
N ALA A 247 28.65 25.73 -5.25
CA ALA A 247 29.24 26.37 -4.07
C ALA A 247 30.32 27.41 -4.42
N ALA A 248 30.95 27.27 -5.58
CA ALA A 248 31.93 28.22 -6.10
C ALA A 248 31.24 29.23 -7.03
N VAL A 249 30.64 30.27 -6.45
CA VAL A 249 30.37 31.49 -7.21
C VAL A 249 31.72 32.08 -7.58
N VAL A 250 32.12 31.92 -8.84
CA VAL A 250 33.15 32.80 -9.40
C VAL A 250 32.46 34.16 -9.53
N ALA A 251 33.13 35.26 -9.17
CA ALA A 251 32.51 36.59 -8.97
C ALA A 251 31.55 37.10 -10.08
N THR A 252 31.54 36.46 -11.26
CA THR A 252 30.76 36.79 -12.45
C THR A 252 30.04 35.59 -13.08
N THR A 253 30.01 34.39 -12.47
CA THR A 253 29.36 33.21 -13.05
C THR A 253 28.73 32.31 -12.00
N ASN A 254 27.43 32.06 -12.16
CA ASN A 254 26.66 31.11 -11.37
C ASN A 254 26.31 29.90 -12.23
N THR A 255 26.43 28.72 -11.64
CA THR A 255 25.93 27.48 -12.25
C THR A 255 24.88 26.86 -11.34
N SER A 256 23.75 26.48 -11.91
CA SER A 256 22.75 25.67 -11.24
C SER A 256 22.40 24.42 -12.05
N ILE A 257 22.02 23.37 -11.34
CA ILE A 257 21.56 22.11 -11.92
C ILE A 257 20.15 21.87 -11.40
N ILE A 258 19.21 21.75 -12.33
CA ILE A 258 17.78 21.59 -12.06
C ILE A 258 17.37 20.20 -12.52
N TYR A 259 16.73 19.44 -11.64
CA TYR A 259 16.29 18.07 -11.92
C TYR A 259 15.01 17.73 -11.18
N PRO A 260 14.21 16.77 -11.66
CA PRO A 260 12.95 16.41 -11.00
C PRO A 260 13.21 15.69 -9.66
N ALA A 261 12.23 15.77 -8.76
CA ALA A 261 12.24 15.04 -7.50
C ALA A 261 12.32 13.52 -7.75
N GLY A 262 13.18 12.84 -6.97
CA GLY A 262 13.43 11.40 -7.09
C GLY A 262 14.28 11.01 -8.30
N ALA A 263 15.00 11.96 -8.91
CA ALA A 263 15.98 11.64 -9.94
C ALA A 263 17.21 10.92 -9.37
N GLU A 264 17.77 10.00 -10.15
CA GLU A 264 18.94 9.21 -9.80
C GLU A 264 20.18 9.64 -10.61
N VAL A 265 21.35 9.13 -10.22
CA VAL A 265 22.59 9.32 -10.98
C VAL A 265 22.42 8.73 -12.38
N GLY A 266 22.74 9.51 -13.41
CA GLY A 266 22.54 9.12 -14.80
C GLY A 266 21.26 9.68 -15.44
N ASP A 267 20.34 10.24 -14.64
CA ASP A 267 19.14 10.88 -15.19
C ASP A 267 19.45 12.23 -15.85
N PHE A 268 18.56 12.65 -16.75
CA PHE A 268 18.65 13.95 -17.41
C PHE A 268 18.27 15.09 -16.46
N ALA A 269 19.07 16.14 -16.52
CA ALA A 269 18.89 17.39 -15.81
C ALA A 269 19.11 18.59 -16.74
N LEU A 270 18.71 19.77 -16.28
CA LEU A 270 18.99 21.04 -16.93
C LEU A 270 20.12 21.74 -16.18
N LYS A 271 21.23 22.00 -16.87
CA LYS A 271 22.30 22.85 -16.36
C LYS A 271 22.09 24.28 -16.86
N VAL A 272 22.00 25.21 -15.93
CA VAL A 272 21.88 26.64 -16.21
C VAL A 272 23.20 27.32 -15.84
N VAL A 273 23.78 28.07 -16.78
CA VAL A 273 24.98 28.87 -16.57
C VAL A 273 24.62 30.34 -16.78
N GLU A 274 24.69 31.12 -15.72
CA GLU A 274 24.39 32.55 -15.70
C GLU A 274 25.69 33.32 -15.53
N GLN A 275 25.94 34.30 -16.41
CA GLN A 275 27.11 35.16 -16.36
C GLN A 275 26.68 36.59 -16.05
N TYR A 276 27.34 37.20 -15.07
CA TYR A 276 27.07 38.55 -14.61
C TYR A 276 28.27 39.46 -14.91
N ASP A 277 28.02 40.75 -15.12
CA ASP A 277 29.08 41.74 -15.19
C ASP A 277 29.51 42.24 -13.80
N ALA A 278 30.32 43.31 -13.75
CA ALA A 278 30.76 43.91 -12.50
C ALA A 278 29.66 44.67 -11.73
N THR A 279 28.48 44.84 -12.33
CA THR A 279 27.32 45.60 -11.83
C THR A 279 26.12 44.69 -11.47
N PRO A 280 26.40 43.48 -10.96
CA PRO A 280 25.48 42.34 -10.89
C PRO A 280 24.42 42.15 -11.98
N GLU A 281 24.58 42.71 -13.18
CA GLU A 281 23.59 42.54 -14.25
C GLU A 281 23.86 41.24 -15.01
N LEU A 282 22.79 40.49 -15.30
CA LEU A 282 22.87 39.25 -16.07
C LEU A 282 23.20 39.59 -17.54
N VAL A 283 24.34 39.11 -18.01
CA VAL A 283 24.82 39.32 -19.39
C VAL A 283 24.45 38.16 -20.28
N ASN A 284 24.67 36.92 -19.83
CA ASN A 284 24.39 35.71 -20.61
C ASN A 284 23.72 34.64 -19.74
N LYS A 285 22.80 33.88 -20.35
CA LYS A 285 22.20 32.68 -19.78
C LYS A 285 22.27 31.53 -20.79
N PHE A 286 22.84 30.41 -20.37
CA PHE A 286 22.91 29.19 -21.17
C PHE A 286 22.15 28.07 -20.46
N GLU A 287 21.30 27.37 -21.22
CA GLU A 287 20.50 26.24 -20.77
C GLU A 287 20.93 25.00 -21.56
N LEU A 288 21.49 24.01 -20.86
CA LEU A 288 22.15 22.87 -21.48
C LEU A 288 21.62 21.55 -20.89
N PRO A 289 21.41 20.51 -21.72
CA PRO A 289 21.16 19.17 -21.20
C PRO A 289 22.37 18.69 -20.40
N TYR A 290 22.11 18.05 -19.27
CA TYR A 290 23.12 17.54 -18.37
C TYR A 290 22.71 16.16 -17.85
N THR A 291 23.69 15.33 -17.48
CA THR A 291 23.46 14.02 -16.88
C THR A 291 23.90 14.10 -15.44
N LEU A 292 23.01 13.74 -14.51
CA LEU A 292 23.27 13.87 -13.08
C LEU A 292 24.43 12.99 -12.63
N GLU A 293 25.33 13.57 -11.84
CA GLU A 293 26.39 12.87 -11.14
C GLU A 293 26.06 12.73 -9.65
N ALA A 294 26.72 11.80 -8.96
CA ALA A 294 26.46 11.52 -7.54
C ALA A 294 26.60 12.76 -6.64
N GLY A 295 27.45 13.72 -7.01
CA GLY A 295 27.63 14.95 -6.25
C GLY A 295 26.49 15.95 -6.40
N ASP A 296 25.58 15.79 -7.37
CA ASP A 296 24.54 16.78 -7.72
C ASP A 296 23.21 16.60 -7.01
N LEU A 297 22.94 15.38 -6.56
CA LEU A 297 21.74 15.04 -5.82
C LEU A 297 21.80 15.68 -4.42
N ILE A 298 20.79 16.48 -4.11
CA ILE A 298 20.58 17.07 -2.80
C ILE A 298 19.61 16.19 -2.02
N THR A 299 19.86 16.04 -0.73
CA THR A 299 18.86 15.50 0.20
C THR A 299 18.07 16.68 0.75
N PRO A 300 16.75 16.77 0.47
CA PRO A 300 15.90 17.80 1.05
C PRO A 300 15.90 17.74 2.58
N PRO A 301 15.78 18.89 3.28
CA PRO A 301 15.68 18.93 4.73
C PRO A 301 14.35 18.39 5.27
#